data_AF-A0A924DC97-F1
#
_entry.id   AF-A0A924DC97-F1
#
_cell.length_a   1.000
_cell.length_b   1.000
_cell.length_c   1.000
_cell.angle_alpha   90.00
_cell.angle_beta   90.00
_cell.angle_gamma   90.00
#
_symmetry.space_group_name_H-M   'P 1'
#
loop_
_entity.id
_entity.type
_entity.pdbx_description
1 polymer ?
#
loop_
_entity_poly.entity_id
_entity_poly.type
_entity_poly.pdbx_seq_one_letter_code
_entity_poly.pdbx_strand_id
1 'polypeptide(L)' 'MQSITGFNGNSLFADKRVLRRIIEEQSTKMGLEYDPTITPADSRRMILEDGVKPEDNLFSCGIVQAREE' A
#
# COMPACT_ATOMS: atom_id res chain seq x y z
N MET A 1 5.84 -11.25 -25.58
CA MET A 1 5.46 -11.88 -24.30
C MET A 1 6.74 -12.18 -23.55
N GLN A 2 7.25 -11.23 -22.74
CA GLN A 2 8.51 -11.43 -22.01
C GLN A 2 8.21 -12.14 -20.68
N SER A 3 8.75 -13.35 -20.58
CA SER A 3 8.73 -14.23 -19.41
C SER A 3 9.48 -13.56 -18.26
N ILE A 4 8.79 -13.30 -17.15
CA ILE A 4 9.38 -12.81 -15.90
C ILE A 4 9.91 -14.03 -15.12
N THR A 5 11.02 -14.62 -15.59
CA THR A 5 11.74 -15.65 -14.86
C THR A 5 12.70 -14.99 -13.88
N GLY A 6 12.35 -14.98 -12.59
CA GLY A 6 13.26 -14.45 -11.56
C GLY A 6 12.76 -14.45 -10.11
N PHE A 7 11.83 -15.32 -9.70
CA PHE A 7 11.58 -15.54 -8.28
C PHE A 7 12.34 -16.80 -7.81
N ASN A 8 13.47 -16.59 -7.15
CA ASN A 8 14.27 -17.66 -6.57
C ASN A 8 13.85 -17.83 -5.10
N GLY A 9 12.99 -18.81 -4.83
CA GLY A 9 12.29 -19.00 -3.55
C GLY A 9 13.13 -19.50 -2.36
N ASN A 10 14.44 -19.26 -2.33
CA ASN A 10 15.37 -19.83 -1.33
C ASN A 10 15.92 -18.83 -0.30
N SER A 11 15.29 -17.66 -0.14
CA SER A 11 15.64 -16.72 0.94
C SER A 11 14.43 -16.45 1.83
N LEU A 12 14.59 -16.69 3.14
CA LEU A 12 13.62 -16.26 4.17
C LEU A 12 13.47 -14.73 4.26
N PHE A 13 14.35 -13.97 3.58
CA PHE A 13 14.40 -12.52 3.64
C PHE A 13 14.48 -11.91 2.24
N ALA A 14 13.56 -10.99 1.93
CA ALA A 14 13.60 -10.24 0.69
C ALA A 14 14.63 -9.09 0.78
N ASP A 15 15.40 -8.87 -0.30
CA ASP A 15 16.25 -7.70 -0.39
C ASP A 15 15.39 -6.43 -0.55
N LYS A 16 15.41 -5.59 0.49
CA LYS A 16 14.64 -4.35 0.54
C LYS A 16 15.01 -3.36 -0.57
N ARG A 17 16.24 -3.39 -1.08
CA ARG A 17 16.68 -2.51 -2.18
C ARG A 17 16.01 -2.93 -3.49
N VAL A 18 15.97 -4.23 -3.75
CA VAL A 18 15.29 -4.81 -4.93
C VAL A 18 13.79 -4.53 -4.85
N LEU A 19 13.18 -4.79 -3.70
CA LEU A 19 11.75 -4.51 -3.49
C LEU A 19 11.41 -3.03 -3.70
N ARG A 20 12.22 -2.12 -3.13
CA ARG A 20 12.01 -0.68 -3.28
C ARG A 20 11.97 -0.28 -4.76
N ARG A 21 12.95 -0.73 -5.53
CA ARG A 21 13.01 -0.45 -6.97
C ARG A 21 11.78 -0.97 -7.70
N ILE A 22 11.36 -2.21 -7.43
CA ILE A 22 10.16 -2.80 -8.05
C ILE A 22 8.93 -1.96 -7.70
N ILE A 23 8.77 -1.57 -6.44
CA ILE A 23 7.64 -0.75 -5.99
C ILE A 23 7.64 0.62 -6.69
N GLU A 24 8.78 1.30 -6.75
CA GLU A 24 8.89 2.61 -7.44
C GLU A 24 8.53 2.51 -8.93
N GLU A 25 9.01 1.47 -9.62
CA GLU A 25 8.67 1.21 -11.02
C GLU A 25 7.16 0.94 -11.21
N GLN A 26 6.52 0.22 -10.30
CA GLN A 26 5.08 -0.04 -10.36
C GLN A 26 4.25 1.18 -9.99
N SER A 27 4.62 1.92 -8.95
CA SER A 27 3.97 3.17 -8.57
C SER A 27 3.95 4.16 -9.74
N THR A 28 5.08 4.31 -10.44
CA THR A 28 5.17 5.17 -11.63
C THR A 28 4.20 4.72 -12.72
N LYS A 29 4.11 3.41 -13.01
CA LYS A 29 3.18 2.86 -14.02
C LYS A 29 1.71 3.06 -13.66
N MET A 30 1.38 3.04 -12.36
CA MET A 30 0.03 3.28 -11.85
C MET A 30 -0.31 4.76 -11.69
N GLY A 31 0.64 5.67 -11.93
CA GLY A 31 0.46 7.10 -11.67
C GLY A 31 0.39 7.46 -10.19
N LEU A 32 0.94 6.61 -9.32
CA LEU A 32 1.03 6.89 -7.88
C LEU A 32 2.27 7.75 -7.60
N GLU A 33 2.04 8.97 -7.12
CA GLU A 33 3.08 9.90 -6.71
C GLU A 33 3.10 10.04 -5.19
N TYR A 34 4.30 10.08 -4.61
CA TYR A 34 4.46 10.33 -3.18
C TYR A 34 4.39 11.83 -2.91
N ASP A 35 3.33 12.26 -2.22
CA ASP A 35 3.20 13.62 -1.72
C ASP A 35 3.52 13.66 -0.20
N PRO A 36 4.66 14.26 0.21
CA PRO A 36 5.03 14.35 1.61
C PRO A 36 4.18 15.32 2.42
N THR A 37 3.30 16.10 1.78
CA THR A 37 2.43 17.08 2.44
C THR A 37 1.09 16.50 2.86
N ILE A 38 0.70 15.34 2.32
CA ILE A 38 -0.55 14.66 2.66
C ILE A 38 -0.52 14.18 4.11
N THR A 39 -1.53 14.58 4.87
CA THR A 39 -1.69 14.15 6.26
C THR A 39 -2.58 12.91 6.37
N PRO A 40 -2.53 12.16 7.48
CA PRO A 40 -3.51 11.10 7.76
C PRO A 40 -4.97 11.58 7.73
N ALA A 41 -5.23 12.84 8.10
CA ALA A 41 -6.57 13.42 8.07
C ALA A 41 -7.07 13.61 6.63
N ASP A 42 -6.19 14.01 5.71
CA ASP A 42 -6.51 14.11 4.27
C ASP A 42 -6.83 12.75 3.68
N SER A 43 -6.03 11.73 4.01
CA SER A 43 -6.29 10.34 3.62
C SER A 43 -7.68 9.88 4.08
N ARG A 44 -8.03 10.11 5.36
CA ARG A 44 -9.35 9.76 5.90
C ARG A 44 -10.48 10.50 5.18
N ARG A 45 -10.30 11.79 4.89
CA ARG A 45 -11.31 12.59 4.18
C ARG A 45 -11.57 12.03 2.78
N MET A 46 -10.52 11.72 2.02
CA MET A 46 -10.66 11.13 0.67
C MET A 46 -11.38 9.79 0.68
N ILE A 47 -11.07 8.91 1.65
CA ILE A 47 -11.74 7.60 1.81
C ILE A 47 -13.24 7.79 2.07
N LEU A 48 -13.61 8.74 2.93
CA LEU A 48 -15.01 9.03 3.25
C LEU A 48 -15.75 9.67 2.07
N GLU A 49 -15.09 10.56 1.32
CA GLU A 49 -15.63 11.17 0.09
C GLU A 49 -15.92 10.13 -1.00
N ASP A 50 -15.14 9.04 -1.05
CA ASP A 50 -15.36 7.89 -1.93
C ASP A 50 -16.45 6.93 -1.41
N GLY A 51 -17.11 7.27 -0.29
CA GLY A 51 -18.20 6.49 0.30
C GLY A 51 -17.73 5.27 1.10
N VAL A 52 -16.43 5.10 1.31
CA VAL A 52 -15.86 3.98 2.07
C VAL A 52 -15.94 4.30 3.56
N LYS A 53 -16.65 3.45 4.31
CA LYS A 53 -16.68 3.52 5.77
C LYS A 53 -15.42 2.85 6.34
N PRO A 54 -14.70 3.48 7.29
CA PRO A 54 -13.53 2.86 7.91
C PRO A 54 -13.79 1.50 8.54
N GLU A 55 -15.00 1.29 9.05
CA GLU A 55 -15.46 0.05 9.69
C GLU A 55 -15.62 -1.09 8.68
N ASP A 56 -15.96 -0.76 7.42
CA ASP A 56 -16.13 -1.70 6.32
C ASP A 56 -14.85 -1.86 5.48
N ASN A 57 -13.82 -1.04 5.74
CA ASN A 57 -12.54 -1.09 5.05
C ASN A 57 -11.65 -2.20 5.65
N LEU A 58 -11.33 -3.22 4.84
CA LEU A 58 -10.49 -4.36 5.22
C LEU A 58 -9.16 -3.96 5.89
N PHE A 59 -8.57 -2.83 5.48
CA PHE A 59 -7.29 -2.37 6.03
C PHE A 59 -7.42 -1.48 7.27
N SER A 60 -8.64 -1.10 7.66
CA SER A 60 -8.89 -0.21 8.81
C SER A 60 -9.75 -0.85 9.91
N CYS A 61 -10.60 -1.82 9.58
CA CYS A 61 -11.54 -2.42 10.54
C CYS A 61 -10.83 -3.01 11.78
N GLY A 62 -9.72 -3.72 11.61
CA GLY A 62 -8.94 -4.27 12.73
C GLY A 62 -8.24 -3.22 13.59
N ILE A 63 -7.85 -2.07 13.00
CA ILE A 63 -7.25 -0.96 13.75
C ILE A 63 -8.31 -0.25 14.59
N VAL A 64 -9.51 -0.08 14.05
CA VAL A 64 -10.64 0.51 14.76
C VAL A 64 -11.09 -0.41 15.89
N GLN A 65 -11.26 -1.70 15.61
CA GLN A 65 -11.64 -2.69 16.62
C GLN A 65 -10.65 -2.72 17.80
N ALA A 66 -9.34 -2.78 17.52
CA ALA A 66 -8.31 -2.80 18.56
C ALA A 66 -8.22 -1.51 19.40
N ARG A 67 -8.93 -0.44 19.01
CA ARG A 67 -9.03 0.81 19.78
C ARG A 67 -10.22 0.82 20.73
N GLU A 68 -11.26 0.03 20.42
CA GLU A 68 -12.48 -0.09 21.24
C GLU A 68 -12.35 -1.15 22.35
N GLU A 69 -11.36 -2.03 22.24
CA GLU A 69 -10.91 -2.98 23.29
C GLU A 69 -9.94 -2.33 24.29
#